data_AF-A0A9C9SDC9-F1
#
_entry.id   AF-A0A9C9SDC9-F1
#
_cell.length_a   1.000
_cell.length_b   1.000
_cell.length_c   1.000
_cell.angle_alpha   90.00
_cell.angle_beta   90.00
_cell.angle_gamma   90.00
#
_symmetry.space_group_name_H-M   'P 1'
#
loop_
_entity.id
_entity.type
_entity.pdbx_description
1 polymer ?
#
loop_
_entity_poly.entity_id
_entity_poly.type
_entity_poly.pdbx_seq_one_letter_code
_entity_poly.pdbx_strand_id
1 'polypeptide(L)'
;MAIIDVFNGDADGICALQQLRLQEPCASTLVSGIKREIDLLRRVEAAAGDLVTVLDLSLDKNRADLQRLLEQGVEIRYFDHHYAGDIPNHPGLVTLIDTAPEICTSLLVDQTLEGRFRAWAVVGAFGDNLDNSARQAARDLDLDARQLDRLRELGIYLNYNGYGATLEDLHFPPDELFR
;
A
#
# COMPACT_ATOMS: atom_id res chain seq x y z
N MET A 1 8.19 20.85 -2.14
CA MET A 1 8.15 19.38 -2.08
C MET A 1 7.11 18.98 -1.06
N ALA A 2 5.88 18.80 -1.54
CA ALA A 2 4.86 18.05 -0.83
C ALA A 2 5.17 16.55 -0.94
N ILE A 3 4.74 15.78 0.06
CA ILE A 3 4.75 14.32 0.02
C ILE A 3 3.29 13.87 0.03
N ILE A 4 2.91 13.03 -0.93
CA ILE A 4 1.56 12.53 -1.08
C ILE A 4 1.61 11.01 -1.06
N ASP A 5 0.92 10.39 -0.11
CA ASP A 5 0.80 8.95 -0.01
C ASP A 5 -0.57 8.52 -0.53
N VAL A 6 -0.58 7.72 -1.59
CA VAL A 6 -1.76 7.22 -2.28
C VAL A 6 -1.83 5.72 -2.08
N PHE A 7 -2.87 5.21 -1.43
CA PHE A 7 -2.92 3.81 -1.04
C PHE A 7 -4.34 3.26 -1.04
N ASN A 8 -4.47 1.96 -1.35
CA ASN A 8 -5.73 1.25 -1.18
C ASN A 8 -6.18 1.29 0.28
N GLY A 9 -7.48 1.48 0.52
CA GLY A 9 -8.03 1.56 1.87
C GLY A 9 -8.26 0.22 2.56
N ASP A 10 -7.66 -0.85 2.05
CA ASP A 10 -7.68 -2.17 2.66
C ASP A 10 -6.45 -2.40 3.57
N ALA A 11 -6.32 -3.62 4.07
CA ALA A 11 -5.21 -3.98 4.94
C ALA A 11 -3.84 -3.86 4.26
N ASP A 12 -3.72 -4.18 2.96
CA ASP A 12 -2.44 -4.27 2.30
C ASP A 12 -1.87 -2.88 2.01
N GLY A 13 -2.69 -1.99 1.44
CA GLY A 13 -2.30 -0.59 1.22
C GLY A 13 -1.94 0.13 2.53
N ILE A 14 -2.75 -0.03 3.58
CA ILE A 14 -2.51 0.59 4.89
C ILE A 14 -1.23 0.06 5.54
N CYS A 15 -1.04 -1.26 5.58
CA CYS A 15 0.14 -1.86 6.24
C CYS A 15 1.43 -1.59 5.48
N ALA A 16 1.40 -1.51 4.14
CA ALA A 16 2.54 -1.09 3.33
C ALA A 16 2.95 0.35 3.67
N LEU A 17 1.99 1.27 3.77
CA LEU A 17 2.29 2.66 4.13
C LEU A 17 2.85 2.78 5.54
N GLN A 18 2.26 2.05 6.49
CA GLN A 18 2.69 2.05 7.89
C GLN A 18 4.17 1.67 8.03
N GLN A 19 4.60 0.64 7.29
CA GLN A 19 6.01 0.24 7.28
C GLN A 19 6.92 1.35 6.76
N LEU A 20 6.56 1.99 5.64
CA LEU A 20 7.35 3.09 5.07
C LEU A 20 7.43 4.29 6.02
N ARG A 21 6.33 4.66 6.69
CA ARG A 21 6.29 5.85 7.57
C ARG A 21 6.93 5.60 8.93
N LEU A 22 7.02 4.34 9.38
CA LEU A 22 7.88 3.98 10.51
C LEU A 22 9.38 4.08 10.14
N GLN A 23 9.75 3.77 8.90
CA GLN A 23 11.14 3.88 8.43
C GLN A 23 11.54 5.32 8.12
N GLU A 24 10.68 6.05 7.41
CA GLU A 24 10.85 7.40 6.90
C GLU A 24 9.68 8.27 7.40
N PRO A 25 9.70 8.68 8.69
CA PRO A 25 8.64 9.52 9.22
C PRO A 25 8.55 10.85 8.47
N CYS A 26 7.36 11.19 7.99
CA CYS A 26 7.10 12.46 7.36
C CYS A 26 5.64 12.90 7.56
N ALA A 27 5.38 14.18 7.35
CA ALA A 27 4.02 14.69 7.19
C ALA A 27 3.66 14.60 5.70
N SER A 28 2.70 13.75 5.37
CA SER A 28 2.20 13.56 4.01
C SER A 28 0.71 13.88 3.93
N THR A 29 0.29 14.28 2.73
CA THR A 29 -1.12 14.29 2.36
C THR A 29 -1.53 12.85 2.03
N LEU A 30 -2.58 12.35 2.68
CA LEU A 30 -3.08 11.00 2.46
C LEU A 30 -4.21 11.03 1.42
N VAL A 31 -4.13 10.15 0.43
CA VAL A 31 -5.18 9.93 -0.58
C VAL A 31 -5.55 8.45 -0.56
N SER A 32 -6.75 8.15 -0.06
CA SER A 32 -7.28 6.78 -0.01
C SER A 32 -8.79 6.77 -0.30
N GLY A 33 -9.34 5.58 -0.41
CA GLY A 33 -10.75 5.32 -0.71
C GLY A 33 -11.15 3.93 -0.20
N ILE A 34 -12.41 3.56 -0.39
CA ILE A 34 -12.87 2.17 -0.13
C ILE A 34 -12.02 1.16 -0.92
N LYS A 35 -11.99 -0.12 -0.52
CA LYS A 35 -11.18 -1.17 -1.18
C LYS A 35 -11.40 -1.28 -2.70
N ARG A 36 -12.61 -0.98 -3.16
CA ARG A 36 -12.98 -1.07 -4.59
C ARG A 36 -12.62 0.17 -5.39
N GLU A 37 -12.24 1.26 -4.75
CA GLU A 37 -11.80 2.47 -5.42
C GLU A 37 -10.31 2.37 -5.71
N ILE A 38 -10.00 1.89 -6.91
CA ILE A 38 -8.63 1.53 -7.32
C ILE A 38 -7.99 2.53 -8.30
N ASP A 39 -8.71 3.59 -8.69
CA ASP A 39 -8.26 4.65 -9.62
C ASP A 39 -7.94 5.96 -8.86
N LEU A 40 -7.20 5.86 -7.75
CA LEU A 40 -6.99 6.97 -6.81
C LEU A 40 -6.05 8.06 -7.32
N LEU A 41 -5.15 7.80 -8.29
CA LEU A 41 -4.24 8.85 -8.79
C LEU A 41 -4.96 10.03 -9.45
N ARG A 42 -6.21 9.83 -9.91
CA ARG A 42 -7.07 10.91 -10.43
C ARG A 42 -7.34 12.03 -9.42
N ARG A 43 -7.21 11.74 -8.13
CA ARG A 43 -7.42 12.70 -7.02
C ARG A 43 -6.16 13.48 -6.66
N VAL A 44 -5.02 13.14 -7.26
CA VAL A 44 -3.72 13.73 -6.90
C VAL A 44 -3.48 15.00 -7.70
N GLU A 45 -3.40 16.10 -6.97
CA GLU A 45 -2.88 17.40 -7.43
C GLU A 45 -1.45 17.56 -6.89
N ALA A 46 -0.47 17.55 -7.79
CA ALA A 46 0.95 17.68 -7.47
C ALA A 46 1.66 18.50 -8.56
N ALA A 47 2.84 19.03 -8.23
CA ALA A 47 3.65 19.80 -9.17
C ALA A 47 5.10 19.30 -9.20
N ALA A 48 5.89 19.85 -10.11
CA ALA A 48 7.31 19.52 -10.26
C ALA A 48 8.06 19.63 -8.91
N GLY A 49 8.79 18.58 -8.56
CA GLY A 49 9.54 18.49 -7.30
C GLY A 49 8.71 18.07 -6.08
N ASP A 50 7.47 17.61 -6.26
CA ASP A 50 6.72 16.86 -5.26
C ASP A 50 6.98 15.36 -5.40
N LEU A 51 6.75 14.61 -4.32
CA LEU A 51 6.91 13.15 -4.25
C LEU A 51 5.57 12.48 -4.00
N VAL A 52 5.19 11.56 -4.89
CA VAL A 52 4.00 10.70 -4.74
C VAL A 52 4.45 9.27 -4.48
N THR A 53 3.99 8.67 -3.39
CA THR A 53 4.16 7.24 -3.11
C THR A 53 2.83 6.54 -3.37
N VAL A 54 2.82 5.53 -4.23
CA VAL A 54 1.63 4.77 -4.60
C VAL A 54 1.77 3.35 -4.10
N LEU A 55 0.75 2.85 -3.41
CA LEU A 55 0.75 1.56 -2.73
C LEU A 55 -0.54 0.81 -3.04
N ASP A 56 -0.40 -0.43 -3.50
CA ASP A 56 -1.49 -1.39 -3.66
C ASP A 56 -2.61 -0.94 -4.62
N LEU A 57 -2.20 -0.30 -5.71
CA LEU A 57 -3.11 0.17 -6.76
C LEU A 57 -2.53 -0.25 -8.09
N SER A 58 -3.33 -0.91 -8.92
CA SER A 58 -2.86 -1.33 -10.25
C SER A 58 -2.34 -0.13 -11.06
N LEU A 59 -1.08 -0.22 -11.49
CA LEU A 59 -0.48 0.76 -12.41
C LEU A 59 -1.28 0.88 -13.70
N ASP A 60 -1.79 -0.25 -14.23
CA ASP A 60 -2.59 -0.25 -15.44
C ASP A 60 -3.88 0.56 -15.29
N LYS A 61 -4.55 0.44 -14.13
CA LYS A 61 -5.74 1.22 -13.81
C LYS A 61 -5.47 2.71 -13.65
N ASN A 62 -4.29 3.06 -13.14
CA ASN A 62 -3.91 4.44 -12.87
C ASN A 62 -3.02 5.06 -13.97
N ARG A 63 -2.84 4.39 -15.12
CA ARG A 63 -1.86 4.73 -16.14
C ARG A 63 -1.97 6.17 -16.65
N ALA A 64 -3.18 6.63 -16.94
CA ALA A 64 -3.40 7.97 -17.49
C ALA A 64 -2.97 9.05 -16.49
N ASP A 65 -3.34 8.90 -15.23
CA ASP A 65 -2.98 9.85 -14.17
C ASP A 65 -1.51 9.74 -13.76
N LEU A 66 -0.93 8.54 -13.80
CA LEU A 66 0.52 8.35 -13.65
C LEU A 66 1.29 9.15 -14.71
N GLN A 67 0.93 9.02 -15.98
CA GLN A 67 1.57 9.75 -17.07
C GLN A 67 1.41 11.27 -16.91
N ARG A 68 0.20 11.73 -16.58
CA ARG A 68 -0.08 13.16 -16.29
C ARG A 68 0.85 13.71 -15.21
N LEU A 69 1.02 12.99 -14.10
CA LEU A 69 1.88 13.43 -12.99
C LEU A 69 3.36 13.43 -13.39
N LEU A 70 3.83 12.41 -14.11
CA LEU A 70 5.22 12.35 -14.59
C LEU A 70 5.54 13.48 -15.57
N GLU A 71 4.61 13.82 -16.47
CA GLU A 71 4.74 14.97 -17.40
C GLU A 71 4.80 16.32 -16.68
N GLN A 72 4.20 16.41 -15.49
CA GLN A 72 4.29 17.57 -14.60
C GLN A 72 5.61 17.65 -13.82
N GLY A 73 6.51 16.67 -13.99
CA GLY A 73 7.79 16.62 -13.29
C GLY A 73 7.70 16.11 -11.85
N VAL A 74 6.64 15.39 -11.51
CA VAL A 74 6.46 14.76 -10.19
C VAL A 74 7.35 13.51 -10.10
N GLU A 75 7.96 13.31 -8.93
CA GLU A 75 8.67 12.07 -8.60
C GLU A 75 7.69 11.05 -8.03
N ILE A 76 7.73 9.81 -8.50
CA ILE A 76 6.76 8.78 -8.14
C ILE A 76 7.48 7.48 -7.74
N ARG A 77 7.19 7.00 -6.53
CA ARG A 77 7.57 5.66 -6.06
C ARG A 77 6.32 4.79 -6.08
N TYR A 78 6.37 3.66 -6.76
CA TYR A 78 5.19 2.82 -7.01
C TYR A 78 5.45 1.40 -6.53
N PHE A 79 4.67 0.93 -5.56
CA PHE A 79 4.73 -0.44 -5.05
C PHE A 79 3.37 -1.10 -5.25
N ASP A 80 3.35 -2.22 -5.94
CA ASP A 80 2.11 -2.91 -6.29
C ASP A 80 2.37 -4.37 -6.64
N HIS A 81 1.36 -5.21 -6.52
CA HIS A 81 1.41 -6.62 -6.92
C HIS A 81 0.37 -6.99 -7.98
N HIS A 82 -0.46 -6.03 -8.41
CA HIS A 82 -1.42 -6.23 -9.47
C HIS A 82 -0.77 -6.17 -10.87
N TYR A 83 -1.52 -6.62 -11.88
CA TYR A 83 -1.11 -6.44 -13.27
C TYR A 83 -0.88 -4.96 -13.59
N ALA A 84 0.31 -4.67 -14.13
CA ALA A 84 0.77 -3.32 -14.46
C ALA A 84 0.78 -3.01 -15.97
N GLY A 85 0.62 -4.02 -16.82
CA GLY A 85 0.88 -3.87 -18.26
C GLY A 85 2.31 -3.38 -18.55
N ASP A 86 2.48 -2.59 -19.60
CA ASP A 86 3.78 -2.00 -19.91
C ASP A 86 4.12 -0.88 -18.93
N ILE A 87 5.24 -0.99 -18.23
CA ILE A 87 5.67 0.06 -17.28
C ILE A 87 6.35 1.20 -18.06
N PRO A 88 5.91 2.47 -17.90
CA PRO A 88 6.55 3.60 -18.58
C PRO A 88 8.02 3.75 -18.17
N ASN A 89 8.91 3.95 -19.15
CA ASN A 89 10.29 4.32 -18.86
C ASN A 89 10.40 5.84 -18.67
N HIS A 90 10.48 6.29 -17.42
CA HIS A 90 10.58 7.70 -17.07
C HIS A 90 11.55 7.91 -15.89
N PRO A 91 12.44 8.92 -15.91
CA PRO A 91 13.42 9.12 -14.84
C PRO A 91 12.79 9.48 -13.49
N GLY A 92 11.58 10.07 -13.50
CA GLY A 92 10.81 10.37 -12.29
C GLY A 92 9.97 9.20 -11.76
N LEU A 93 10.07 8.00 -12.35
CA LEU A 93 9.30 6.83 -11.92
C LEU A 93 10.23 5.73 -11.39
N VAL A 94 10.02 5.33 -10.15
CA VAL A 94 10.60 4.13 -9.54
C VAL A 94 9.47 3.16 -9.25
N THR A 95 9.55 1.94 -9.80
CA THR A 95 8.56 0.89 -9.57
C THR A 95 9.18 -0.32 -8.87
N LEU A 96 8.48 -0.86 -7.89
CA LEU A 96 8.67 -2.21 -7.39
C LEU A 96 7.35 -2.97 -7.57
N ILE A 97 7.27 -3.74 -8.66
CA ILE A 97 6.07 -4.49 -9.03
C ILE A 97 6.42 -5.95 -9.20
N ASP A 98 5.71 -6.83 -8.49
CA ASP A 98 5.81 -8.28 -8.60
C ASP A 98 4.41 -8.88 -8.57
N THR A 99 4.03 -9.59 -9.63
CA THR A 99 2.69 -10.17 -9.77
C THR A 99 2.63 -11.64 -9.36
N ALA A 100 3.61 -12.14 -8.61
CA ALA A 100 3.57 -13.49 -8.06
C ALA A 100 2.35 -13.67 -7.14
N PRO A 101 1.63 -14.80 -7.22
CA PRO A 101 0.41 -14.99 -6.41
C PRO A 101 0.68 -15.10 -4.90
N GLU A 102 1.94 -15.29 -4.49
CA GLU A 102 2.34 -15.38 -3.08
C GLU A 102 2.79 -14.04 -2.47
N ILE A 103 2.80 -12.94 -3.23
CA ILE A 103 3.24 -11.62 -2.78
C ILE A 103 2.08 -10.63 -2.73
N CYS A 104 2.14 -9.72 -1.75
CA CYS A 104 1.30 -8.53 -1.66
C CYS A 104 2.20 -7.30 -1.48
N THR A 105 1.63 -6.10 -1.59
CA THR A 105 2.36 -4.84 -1.49
C THR A 105 3.07 -4.69 -0.14
N SER A 106 2.45 -5.12 0.96
CA SER A 106 3.06 -5.09 2.30
C SER A 106 4.30 -5.97 2.40
N LEU A 107 4.32 -7.13 1.72
CA LEU A 107 5.49 -8.01 1.67
C LEU A 107 6.59 -7.46 0.75
N LEU A 108 6.22 -6.76 -0.33
CA LEU A 108 7.20 -6.05 -1.17
C LEU A 108 7.90 -4.95 -0.37
N VAL A 109 7.13 -4.14 0.37
CA VAL A 109 7.70 -3.11 1.25
C VAL A 109 8.59 -3.74 2.32
N ASP A 110 8.18 -4.84 2.96
CA ASP A 110 9.00 -5.54 3.97
C ASP A 110 10.39 -5.91 3.45
N GLN A 111 10.46 -6.42 2.21
CA GLN A 111 11.72 -6.80 1.58
C GLN A 111 12.63 -5.58 1.37
N THR A 112 12.07 -4.44 0.94
CA THR A 112 12.86 -3.20 0.80
C THR A 112 13.36 -2.63 2.11
N LEU A 113 12.65 -2.94 3.20
CA LEU A 113 12.99 -2.50 4.55
C LEU A 113 13.77 -3.55 5.35
N GLU A 114 14.21 -4.63 4.68
CA GLU A 114 14.98 -5.72 5.28
C GLU A 114 14.32 -6.34 6.53
N GLY A 115 12.98 -6.39 6.57
CA GLY A 115 12.25 -7.00 7.67
C GLY A 115 12.08 -6.14 8.93
N ARG A 116 12.54 -4.88 8.92
CA ARG A 116 12.55 -4.02 10.13
C ARG A 116 11.19 -3.83 10.79
N PHE A 117 10.10 -3.93 10.02
CA PHE A 117 8.73 -3.75 10.48
C PHE A 117 7.83 -4.93 10.10
N ARG A 118 8.41 -6.13 9.96
CA ARG A 118 7.77 -7.33 9.39
C ARG A 118 6.45 -7.75 10.01
N ALA A 119 6.20 -7.40 11.28
CA ALA A 119 4.88 -7.65 11.88
C ALA A 119 3.74 -6.97 11.09
N TRP A 120 3.95 -5.77 10.55
CA TRP A 120 2.98 -5.09 9.68
C TRP A 120 2.84 -5.77 8.33
N ALA A 121 3.94 -6.28 7.78
CA ALA A 121 3.90 -7.08 6.55
C ALA A 121 3.05 -8.34 6.70
N VAL A 122 3.18 -9.01 7.85
CA VAL A 122 2.37 -10.18 8.22
C VAL A 122 0.89 -9.83 8.34
N VAL A 123 0.57 -8.69 8.96
CA VAL A 123 -0.82 -8.18 9.07
C VAL A 123 -1.42 -7.92 7.67
N GLY A 124 -0.70 -7.19 6.82
CA GLY A 124 -1.12 -6.91 5.44
C GLY A 124 -1.35 -8.19 4.63
N ALA A 125 -0.41 -9.14 4.70
CA ALA A 125 -0.52 -10.43 4.02
C ALA A 125 -1.72 -11.27 4.51
N PHE A 126 -2.03 -11.27 5.81
CA PHE A 126 -3.28 -11.91 6.29
C PHE A 126 -4.52 -11.20 5.79
N GLY A 127 -4.51 -9.87 5.76
CA GLY A 127 -5.61 -9.06 5.24
C GLY A 127 -5.88 -9.30 3.76
N ASP A 128 -4.83 -9.54 2.96
CA ASP A 128 -4.93 -9.89 1.54
C ASP A 128 -5.19 -11.40 1.28
N ASN A 129 -5.55 -12.14 2.34
CA ASN A 129 -5.83 -13.58 2.30
C ASN A 129 -4.65 -14.48 1.89
N LEU A 130 -3.41 -14.01 2.07
CA LEU A 130 -2.19 -14.77 1.84
C LEU A 130 -1.72 -15.48 3.13
N ASP A 131 -2.58 -16.32 3.71
CA ASP A 131 -2.34 -17.03 4.98
C ASP A 131 -0.97 -17.74 5.03
N ASN A 132 -0.58 -18.41 3.96
CA ASN A 132 0.69 -19.14 3.89
C ASN A 132 1.90 -18.20 3.88
N SER A 133 1.86 -17.14 3.05
CA SER A 133 2.92 -16.13 2.97
C SER A 133 3.07 -15.37 4.29
N ALA A 134 1.96 -14.99 4.92
CA ALA A 134 1.95 -14.36 6.23
C ALA A 134 2.61 -15.23 7.30
N ARG A 135 2.26 -16.52 7.37
CA ARG A 135 2.88 -17.48 8.30
C ARG A 135 4.37 -17.70 8.01
N GLN A 136 4.76 -17.67 6.74
CA GLN A 136 6.16 -17.80 6.35
C GLN A 136 6.96 -16.57 6.80
N ALA A 137 6.47 -15.36 6.54
CA ALA A 137 7.10 -14.12 6.97
C ALA A 137 7.18 -14.02 8.51
N ALA A 138 6.19 -14.53 9.23
CA ALA A 138 6.17 -14.47 10.69
C ALA A 138 7.21 -15.37 11.39
N ARG A 139 7.88 -16.30 10.69
CA ARG A 139 8.80 -17.27 11.31
C ARG A 139 9.94 -16.62 12.08
N ASP A 140 10.40 -15.45 11.64
CA ASP A 140 11.54 -14.75 12.23
C ASP A 140 11.15 -13.77 13.36
N LEU A 141 9.85 -13.69 13.71
CA LEU A 141 9.34 -12.73 14.68
C LEU A 141 9.23 -13.26 16.13
N ASP A 142 9.60 -14.52 16.37
CA ASP A 142 9.50 -15.21 17.68
C ASP A 142 8.11 -15.05 18.34
N LEU A 143 7.04 -15.15 17.54
CA LEU A 143 5.66 -15.01 18.00
C LEU A 143 5.10 -16.35 18.48
N ASP A 144 4.40 -16.31 19.61
CA ASP A 144 3.53 -17.42 20.00
C ASP A 144 2.27 -17.48 19.13
N ALA A 145 1.54 -18.59 19.24
CA ALA A 145 0.34 -18.81 18.43
C ALA A 145 -0.74 -17.75 18.65
N ARG A 146 -0.87 -17.18 19.87
CA ARG A 146 -1.87 -16.16 20.19
C ARG A 146 -1.48 -14.81 19.61
N GLN A 147 -0.20 -14.48 19.62
CA GLN A 147 0.33 -13.25 19.01
C GLN A 147 0.15 -13.28 17.49
N LEU A 148 0.48 -14.42 16.85
CA LEU A 148 0.26 -14.57 15.41
C LEU A 148 -1.23 -14.47 15.04
N ASP A 149 -2.10 -15.08 15.84
CA ASP A 149 -3.54 -15.01 15.61
C ASP A 149 -4.09 -13.59 15.75
N ARG A 150 -3.56 -12.79 16.69
CA ARG A 150 -3.90 -11.36 16.79
C ARG A 150 -3.47 -10.56 15.56
N LEU A 151 -2.30 -10.84 14.98
CA LEU A 151 -1.89 -10.18 13.73
C LEU A 151 -2.82 -10.56 12.58
N ARG A 152 -3.26 -11.83 12.54
CA ARG A 152 -4.24 -12.30 11.57
C ARG A 152 -5.58 -11.61 11.73
N GLU A 153 -6.13 -11.58 12.95
CA GLU A 153 -7.40 -10.91 13.25
C GLU A 153 -7.34 -9.44 12.85
N LEU A 154 -6.24 -8.74 13.20
CA LEU A 154 -6.03 -7.35 12.80
C LEU A 154 -6.05 -7.20 11.27
N GLY A 155 -5.33 -8.04 10.53
CA GLY A 155 -5.32 -7.98 9.06
C GLY A 155 -6.72 -8.18 8.47
N ILE A 156 -7.46 -9.16 8.99
CA ILE A 156 -8.85 -9.42 8.57
C ILE A 156 -9.76 -8.23 8.88
N TYR A 157 -9.64 -7.62 10.06
CA TYR A 157 -10.47 -6.48 10.45
C TYR A 157 -10.16 -5.23 9.65
N LEU A 158 -8.88 -4.93 9.38
CA LEU A 158 -8.48 -3.84 8.51
C LEU A 158 -9.03 -4.04 7.09
N ASN A 159 -8.90 -5.25 6.54
CA ASN A 159 -9.45 -5.55 5.22
C ASN A 159 -10.98 -5.45 5.21
N TYR A 160 -11.64 -5.95 6.26
CA TYR A 160 -13.10 -5.86 6.39
C TYR A 160 -13.59 -4.41 6.44
N ASN A 161 -12.88 -3.53 7.15
CA ASN A 161 -13.19 -2.09 7.19
C ASN A 161 -13.20 -1.46 5.80
N GLY A 162 -12.38 -1.95 4.85
CA GLY A 162 -12.34 -1.43 3.48
C GLY A 162 -13.55 -1.80 2.60
N TYR A 163 -14.43 -2.72 3.05
CA TYR A 163 -15.61 -3.12 2.28
C TYR A 163 -16.82 -2.21 2.54
N GLY A 164 -16.96 -1.17 1.72
CA GLY A 164 -18.16 -0.34 1.63
C GLY A 164 -18.52 -0.01 0.18
N ALA A 165 -19.71 0.57 -0.06
CA ALA A 165 -20.05 1.19 -1.34
C ALA A 165 -19.63 2.66 -1.37
N THR A 166 -19.63 3.33 -0.22
CA THR A 166 -19.08 4.67 -0.01
C THR A 166 -18.19 4.72 1.24
N LEU A 167 -17.52 5.85 1.49
CA LEU A 167 -16.69 6.03 2.69
C LEU A 167 -17.52 6.01 3.98
N GLU A 168 -18.77 6.47 3.91
CA GLU A 168 -19.71 6.50 5.03
C GLU A 168 -20.18 5.09 5.46
N ASP A 169 -19.99 4.08 4.61
CA ASP A 169 -20.29 2.68 4.97
C ASP A 169 -19.17 2.05 5.83
N LEU A 170 -17.98 2.65 5.86
CA LEU A 170 -16.85 2.11 6.61
C LEU A 170 -16.96 2.46 8.10
N HIS A 171 -16.37 1.63 8.96
CA HIS A 171 -16.25 1.97 10.38
C HIS A 171 -15.31 3.17 10.59
N PHE A 172 -14.26 3.24 9.77
CA PHE A 172 -13.31 4.33 9.73
C PHE A 172 -12.92 4.65 8.28
N PRO A 173 -12.88 5.94 7.89
CA PRO A 173 -12.20 6.35 6.67
C PRO A 173 -10.73 5.86 6.70
N PRO A 174 -10.17 5.33 5.60
CA PRO A 174 -8.84 4.69 5.66
C PRO A 174 -7.70 5.66 6.02
N ASP A 175 -7.82 6.93 5.63
CA ASP A 175 -6.85 7.96 5.97
C ASP A 175 -6.93 8.39 7.44
N GLU A 176 -8.11 8.27 8.08
CA GLU A 176 -8.27 8.43 9.52
C GLU A 176 -7.80 7.19 10.28
N LEU A 177 -8.11 6.00 9.79
CA LEU A 177 -7.69 4.72 10.38
C LEU A 177 -6.17 4.57 10.43
N PHE A 178 -5.46 5.11 9.43
CA PHE A 178 -4.01 5.11 9.38
C PHE A 178 -3.33 5.99 10.44
N ARG A 179 -3.99 7.09 10.88
CA ARG A 179 -3.40 8.10 11.78
C ARG A 179 -3.38 7.63 13.24
#